data_AF-A0A813K2S5-F1
#
_entry.id   AF-A0A813K2S5-F1
#
_cell.length_a   1.000
_cell.length_b   1.000
_cell.length_c   1.000
_cell.angle_alpha   90.00
_cell.angle_beta   90.00
_cell.angle_gamma   90.00
#
_symmetry.space_group_name_H-M   'P 1'
#
loop_
_entity.id
_entity.type
_entity.pdbx_description
1 polymer ?
#
loop_
_entity_poly.entity_id
_entity_poly.type
_entity_poly.pdbx_seq_one_letter_code
_entity_poly.pdbx_strand_id
1 'polypeptide(L)'
;MNSERWLILWCQAQHLSTRHRSHIFRRSTQRPQFGSLHSPGQNTSPFDPSLGSHVDGVLGQGGSPPWEQEIEYKVFYVGPPETAGTYAETAFFHKKTNTLLITDAVLKVPDMPPPVLASYGYEGTPEELSLQQWYYKFIAFNFLTMRGSDEADFKALCKPPGIVSPILRFTLYPICQKQAAAWVESVARWPFEQVVAAHLQSPFRLTPVEFVDAFGFLFGKKSSWEPEAAQLVNLRSASENLDGPDALKSSIWVRFDVAQS
;
A
#
# COMPACT_ATOMS: atom_id res chain seq x y z
N MET A 1 22.93 -25.69 -8.72
CA MET A 1 21.45 -25.56 -8.66
C MET A 1 21.11 -24.19 -9.21
N ASN A 2 20.34 -24.15 -10.30
CA ASN A 2 20.02 -22.91 -11.01
C ASN A 2 19.26 -21.96 -10.09
N SER A 3 19.91 -20.88 -9.66
CA SER A 3 19.24 -19.73 -9.06
C SER A 3 18.49 -19.01 -10.18
N GLU A 4 17.30 -19.49 -10.51
CA GLU A 4 16.40 -18.75 -11.39
C GLU A 4 16.12 -17.40 -10.73
N ARG A 5 16.48 -16.33 -11.44
CA ARG A 5 16.49 -14.99 -10.88
C ARG A 5 15.10 -14.42 -11.07
N TRP A 6 14.28 -14.37 -10.03
CA TRP A 6 12.92 -13.82 -10.09
C TRP A 6 12.89 -12.39 -9.52
N LEU A 7 12.13 -11.50 -10.16
CA LEU A 7 11.92 -10.13 -9.67
C LEU A 7 10.49 -10.04 -9.15
N ILE A 8 10.34 -9.93 -7.83
CA ILE A 8 9.03 -9.68 -7.24
C ILE A 8 8.67 -8.23 -7.54
N LEU A 9 7.74 -8.02 -8.47
CA LEU A 9 7.21 -6.70 -8.78
C LEU A 9 6.04 -6.43 -7.84
N TRP A 10 6.40 -5.79 -6.73
CA TRP A 10 5.51 -5.52 -5.62
C TRP A 10 4.74 -4.20 -5.83
N CYS A 11 3.48 -4.27 -6.23
CA CYS A 11 2.59 -3.11 -6.13
C CYS A 11 1.10 -3.47 -6.14
N GLN A 12 0.32 -2.80 -5.30
CA GLN A 12 -1.13 -2.69 -5.30
C GLN A 12 -1.60 -2.09 -6.66
N ALA A 13 -1.91 -2.95 -7.64
CA ALA A 13 -2.01 -2.52 -9.03
C ALA A 13 -3.39 -1.99 -9.48
N GLN A 14 -4.36 -1.79 -8.60
CA GLN A 14 -5.68 -1.37 -9.07
C GLN A 14 -5.75 0.11 -9.47
N HIS A 15 -4.90 0.96 -8.89
CA HIS A 15 -4.91 2.40 -9.19
C HIS A 15 -3.50 3.01 -9.32
N LEU A 16 -2.53 2.25 -9.84
CA LEU A 16 -1.26 2.85 -10.26
C LEU A 16 -1.48 3.85 -11.39
N SER A 17 -0.84 5.03 -11.31
CA SER A 17 -0.68 5.86 -12.51
C SER A 17 0.02 5.08 -13.61
N THR A 18 -0.30 5.40 -14.86
CA THR A 18 0.34 4.86 -16.07
C THR A 18 1.88 4.89 -15.99
N ARG A 19 2.46 5.83 -15.23
CA ARG A 19 3.91 5.98 -15.02
C ARG A 19 4.55 4.89 -14.15
N HIS A 20 3.88 4.41 -13.11
CA HIS A 20 4.45 3.36 -12.26
C HIS A 20 4.46 2.01 -13.01
N ARG A 21 3.37 1.73 -13.74
CA ARG A 21 3.25 0.55 -14.61
C ARG A 21 4.32 0.57 -15.71
N SER A 22 4.58 1.72 -16.33
CA SER A 22 5.62 1.83 -17.37
C SER A 22 7.05 1.67 -16.82
N HIS A 23 7.32 2.05 -15.57
CA HIS A 23 8.63 1.81 -14.95
C HIS A 23 8.88 0.32 -14.65
N ILE A 24 7.86 -0.37 -14.12
CA ILE A 24 7.88 -1.82 -13.92
C ILE A 24 8.14 -2.53 -15.26
N PHE A 25 7.40 -2.14 -16.28
CA PHE A 25 7.56 -2.66 -17.64
C PHE A 25 8.96 -2.43 -18.23
N ARG A 26 9.51 -1.22 -18.08
CA ARG A 26 10.86 -0.91 -18.57
C ARG A 26 11.92 -1.77 -17.88
N ARG A 27 11.71 -2.16 -16.62
CA ARG A 27 12.63 -3.04 -15.89
C ARG A 27 12.48 -4.51 -16.29
N SER A 28 11.27 -5.00 -16.54
CA SER A 28 11.05 -6.40 -16.97
C SER A 28 11.61 -6.63 -18.39
N THR A 29 11.41 -5.68 -19.30
CA THR A 29 12.00 -5.75 -20.67
C THR A 29 13.52 -5.66 -20.69
N GLN A 30 14.13 -4.89 -19.77
CA GLN A 30 15.58 -4.85 -19.63
C GLN A 30 16.17 -6.12 -19.00
N ARG A 31 15.33 -6.97 -18.42
CA ARG A 31 15.75 -8.18 -17.69
C ARG A 31 14.83 -9.37 -17.98
N PRO A 32 14.75 -9.83 -19.25
CA PRO A 32 13.83 -10.89 -19.67
C PRO A 32 14.09 -12.25 -19.00
N GLN A 33 15.26 -12.42 -18.37
CA GLN A 33 15.61 -13.59 -17.58
C GLN A 33 14.92 -13.64 -16.20
N PHE A 34 14.17 -12.60 -15.82
CA PHE A 34 13.39 -12.55 -14.58
C PHE A 34 11.90 -12.63 -14.89
N GLY A 35 11.22 -13.64 -14.35
CA GLY A 35 9.77 -13.71 -14.46
C GLY A 35 9.05 -12.79 -13.46
N SER A 36 7.80 -12.48 -13.78
CA SER A 36 6.91 -11.54 -13.10
C SER A 36 5.66 -12.24 -12.59
N LEU A 37 5.44 -12.16 -11.27
CA LEU A 37 4.25 -12.66 -10.59
C LEU A 37 3.45 -11.49 -10.02
N HIS A 38 2.12 -11.55 -10.15
CA HIS A 38 1.21 -10.50 -9.71
C HIS A 38 0.19 -11.00 -8.68
N SER A 39 -0.40 -10.10 -7.90
CA SER A 39 -1.53 -10.47 -7.03
C SER A 39 -2.80 -10.67 -7.88
N PRO A 40 -3.79 -11.46 -7.42
CA PRO A 40 -5.04 -11.66 -8.15
C PRO A 40 -5.79 -10.36 -8.46
N GLY A 41 -6.54 -10.32 -9.56
CA GLY A 41 -7.33 -9.15 -9.99
C GLY A 41 -6.52 -7.98 -10.56
N GLN A 42 -5.19 -8.01 -10.49
CA GLN A 42 -4.30 -6.95 -11.00
C GLN A 42 -4.17 -6.91 -12.54
N ASN A 43 -4.75 -7.89 -13.25
CA ASN A 43 -4.68 -8.03 -14.71
C ASN A 43 -5.91 -7.47 -15.46
N THR A 44 -6.80 -6.75 -14.77
CA THR A 44 -8.20 -6.51 -15.22
C THR A 44 -8.45 -5.19 -15.97
N SER A 45 -7.43 -4.39 -16.27
CA SER A 45 -7.54 -3.21 -17.14
C SER A 45 -6.71 -3.46 -18.41
N PRO A 46 -7.12 -3.00 -19.61
CA PRO A 46 -6.55 -3.49 -20.86
C PRO A 46 -5.07 -3.14 -20.92
N PHE A 47 -4.23 -4.14 -20.63
CA PHE A 47 -2.84 -4.09 -21.00
C PHE A 47 -2.82 -3.99 -22.52
N ASP A 48 -2.26 -2.90 -23.04
CA ASP A 48 -1.95 -2.82 -24.45
C ASP A 48 -0.96 -3.95 -24.78
N PRO A 49 -1.35 -4.96 -25.57
CA PRO A 49 -0.47 -6.08 -25.92
C PRO A 49 0.79 -5.61 -26.67
N SER A 50 0.75 -4.42 -27.29
CA SER A 50 1.89 -3.82 -27.97
C SER A 50 2.97 -3.30 -27.00
N LEU A 51 2.63 -3.13 -25.71
CA LEU A 51 3.56 -2.80 -24.64
C LEU A 51 4.24 -4.04 -24.04
N GLY A 52 4.24 -5.22 -24.69
CA GLY A 52 5.20 -6.30 -24.43
C GLY A 52 5.36 -6.85 -23.00
N SER A 53 4.44 -6.58 -22.07
CA SER A 53 4.54 -7.03 -20.68
C SER A 53 4.13 -8.49 -20.56
N HIS A 54 5.10 -9.38 -20.30
CA HIS A 54 4.83 -10.77 -19.94
C HIS A 54 4.54 -10.86 -18.44
N VAL A 55 3.41 -11.49 -18.10
CA VAL A 55 3.08 -11.90 -16.73
C VAL A 55 3.16 -13.41 -16.70
N ASP A 56 4.11 -13.95 -15.94
CA ASP A 56 4.38 -15.39 -15.86
C ASP A 56 3.36 -16.13 -14.98
N GLY A 57 2.68 -15.43 -14.07
CA GLY A 57 1.67 -16.03 -13.22
C GLY A 57 1.02 -15.08 -12.22
N VAL A 58 0.02 -15.62 -11.51
CA VAL A 58 -0.76 -14.94 -10.48
C VAL A 58 -0.54 -15.65 -9.15
N LEU A 59 -0.14 -14.93 -8.11
CA LEU A 59 0.09 -15.47 -6.77
C LEU A 59 -1.19 -16.11 -6.22
N GLY A 60 -1.06 -17.29 -5.63
CA GLY A 60 -2.20 -18.09 -5.18
C GLY A 60 -2.98 -18.79 -6.29
N GLN A 61 -2.54 -18.68 -7.56
CA GLN A 61 -3.08 -19.43 -8.70
C GLN A 61 -1.96 -20.17 -9.43
N GLY A 62 -2.07 -21.49 -9.54
CA GLY A 62 -1.06 -22.33 -10.19
C GLY A 62 -0.03 -22.91 -9.23
N GLY A 63 1.17 -23.18 -9.73
CA GLY A 63 2.24 -23.81 -8.96
C GLY A 63 2.92 -22.85 -7.97
N SER A 64 3.52 -23.43 -6.93
CA SER A 64 4.38 -22.71 -5.99
C SER A 64 5.52 -21.98 -6.69
N PRO A 65 5.78 -20.69 -6.36
CA PRO A 65 6.93 -20.00 -6.90
C PRO A 65 8.23 -20.66 -6.40
N PRO A 66 9.30 -20.68 -7.20
CA PRO A 66 10.52 -21.40 -6.86
C PRO A 66 11.26 -20.84 -5.63
N TRP A 67 10.94 -19.60 -5.22
CA TRP A 67 11.47 -18.95 -4.04
C TRP A 67 10.62 -19.15 -2.77
N GLU A 68 9.49 -19.86 -2.82
CA GLU A 68 8.54 -20.00 -1.70
C GLU A 68 9.18 -20.58 -0.43
N GLN A 69 10.21 -21.42 -0.60
CA GLN A 69 10.94 -21.99 0.54
C GLN A 69 11.71 -20.94 1.36
N GLU A 70 12.14 -19.85 0.72
CA GLU A 70 12.89 -18.75 1.35
C GLU A 70 11.99 -17.56 1.72
N ILE A 71 10.98 -17.31 0.87
CA ILE A 71 10.03 -16.20 1.01
C ILE A 71 8.62 -16.79 0.96
N GLU A 72 7.97 -16.91 2.11
CA GLU A 72 6.55 -17.28 2.14
C GLU A 72 5.68 -16.10 1.73
N TYR A 73 4.45 -16.35 1.28
CA TYR A 73 3.51 -15.29 0.94
C TYR A 73 2.07 -15.64 1.35
N LYS A 74 1.26 -14.61 1.59
CA LYS A 74 -0.16 -14.69 1.97
C LYS A 74 -0.93 -13.61 1.22
N VAL A 75 -1.82 -14.06 0.35
CA VAL A 75 -2.66 -13.18 -0.48
C VAL A 75 -3.93 -12.83 0.28
N PHE A 76 -4.22 -11.55 0.39
CA PHE A 76 -5.54 -11.01 0.68
C PHE A 76 -6.16 -10.60 -0.65
N TYR A 77 -7.28 -11.22 -1.01
CA TYR A 77 -8.03 -10.88 -2.21
C TYR A 77 -9.52 -10.82 -1.89
N VAL A 78 -10.16 -9.76 -2.35
CA VAL A 78 -11.63 -9.59 -2.31
C VAL A 78 -12.09 -9.05 -3.67
N GLY A 79 -13.34 -9.32 -4.04
CA GLY A 79 -13.93 -8.87 -5.29
C GLY A 79 -15.45 -8.91 -5.24
N PRO A 80 -16.13 -8.70 -6.37
CA PRO A 80 -17.56 -8.86 -6.43
C PRO A 80 -18.00 -10.29 -6.04
N PRO A 81 -19.12 -10.46 -5.31
CA PRO A 81 -20.09 -9.42 -4.91
C PRO A 81 -19.73 -8.67 -3.61
N GLU A 82 -18.68 -9.05 -2.88
CA GLU A 82 -18.34 -8.43 -1.59
C GLU A 82 -17.94 -6.97 -1.73
N THR A 83 -17.23 -6.61 -2.80
CA THR A 83 -16.79 -5.24 -3.09
C THR A 83 -17.16 -4.83 -4.53
N ALA A 84 -17.39 -3.53 -4.77
CA ALA A 84 -17.74 -3.03 -6.11
C ALA A 84 -16.61 -3.23 -7.16
N GLY A 85 -15.36 -3.17 -6.70
CA GLY A 85 -14.17 -3.53 -7.47
C GLY A 85 -13.50 -4.78 -6.91
N THR A 86 -12.39 -5.21 -7.51
CA THR A 86 -11.49 -6.16 -6.84
C THR A 86 -10.59 -5.39 -5.88
N TYR A 87 -9.97 -6.06 -4.90
CA TYR A 87 -8.84 -5.57 -4.09
C TYR A 87 -7.88 -6.73 -3.82
N ALA A 88 -6.57 -6.47 -3.94
CA ALA A 88 -5.55 -7.44 -3.61
C ALA A 88 -4.36 -6.81 -2.87
N GLU A 89 -3.93 -7.45 -1.80
CA GLU A 89 -2.70 -7.18 -1.05
C GLU A 89 -2.00 -8.52 -0.86
N THR A 90 -0.68 -8.58 -1.04
CA THR A 90 0.05 -9.80 -0.76
C THR A 90 1.15 -9.48 0.23
N ALA A 91 1.10 -10.08 1.42
CA ALA A 91 2.18 -10.02 2.38
C ALA A 91 3.19 -11.14 2.10
N PHE A 92 4.47 -10.84 2.23
CA PHE A 92 5.53 -11.82 2.02
C PHE A 92 6.47 -11.81 3.23
N PHE A 93 6.97 -12.97 3.59
CA PHE A 93 7.83 -13.16 4.75
C PHE A 93 9.15 -13.78 4.34
N HIS A 94 10.21 -12.98 4.43
CA HIS A 94 11.57 -13.46 4.21
C HIS A 94 12.11 -14.09 5.49
N LYS A 95 12.21 -15.42 5.49
CA LYS A 95 12.49 -16.24 6.69
C LYS A 95 13.84 -15.94 7.32
N LYS A 96 14.86 -15.71 6.48
CA LYS A 96 16.24 -15.54 6.96
C LYS A 96 16.43 -14.27 7.81
N THR A 97 15.68 -13.21 7.51
CA THR A 97 15.83 -11.91 8.17
C THR A 97 14.64 -11.54 9.06
N ASN A 98 13.67 -12.45 9.22
CA ASN A 98 12.41 -12.19 9.91
C ASN A 98 11.76 -10.89 9.43
N THR A 99 11.69 -10.70 8.11
CA THR A 99 11.20 -9.45 7.52
C THR A 99 9.85 -9.69 6.85
N LEU A 100 8.85 -8.91 7.24
CA LEU A 100 7.58 -8.79 6.54
C LEU A 100 7.72 -7.72 5.45
N LEU A 101 7.39 -8.09 4.22
CA LEU A 101 7.23 -7.15 3.12
C LEU A 101 5.71 -6.94 2.93
N ILE A 102 5.28 -5.69 2.75
CA ILE A 102 3.87 -5.30 2.65
C ILE A 102 3.72 -4.05 1.78
N THR A 103 2.61 -3.88 1.04
CA THR A 103 2.33 -2.60 0.35
C THR A 103 1.77 -1.58 1.33
N ASP A 104 0.44 -1.52 1.44
CA ASP A 104 -0.26 -0.35 1.96
C ASP A 104 -1.04 -0.69 3.24
N ALA A 105 -1.07 -1.99 3.59
CA ALA A 105 -1.80 -2.49 4.75
C ALA A 105 -1.30 -1.91 6.07
N VAL A 106 0.01 -1.69 6.22
CA VAL A 106 0.59 -1.03 7.40
C VAL A 106 1.72 -0.08 6.99
N LEU A 107 1.75 1.08 7.64
CA LEU A 107 2.62 2.20 7.34
C LEU A 107 3.30 2.67 8.62
N LYS A 108 4.51 3.22 8.48
CA LYS A 108 5.17 4.02 9.52
C LYS A 108 5.33 5.45 9.03
N VAL A 109 4.77 6.39 9.79
CA VAL A 109 4.86 7.82 9.52
C VAL A 109 6.19 8.34 10.08
N PRO A 110 7.11 8.84 9.24
CA PRO A 110 8.31 9.50 9.71
C PRO A 110 7.99 10.91 10.20
N ASP A 111 8.64 11.32 11.29
CA ASP A 111 8.55 12.67 11.85
C ASP A 111 9.19 13.73 10.95
N MET A 112 10.19 13.32 10.16
CA MET A 112 10.85 14.13 9.13
C MET A 112 10.40 13.72 7.72
N PRO A 113 10.38 14.66 6.75
CA PRO A 113 10.12 14.34 5.35
C PRO A 113 11.14 13.31 4.84
N PRO A 114 10.69 12.21 4.20
CA PRO A 114 11.59 11.29 3.53
C PRO A 114 12.46 12.02 2.47
N PRO A 115 13.77 11.72 2.39
CA PRO A 115 14.65 12.38 1.42
C PRO A 115 14.18 12.27 -0.04
N VAL A 116 13.49 11.18 -0.39
CA VAL A 116 12.93 10.97 -1.73
C VAL A 116 11.91 12.06 -2.12
N LEU A 117 11.26 12.71 -1.16
CA LEU A 117 10.31 13.78 -1.46
C LEU A 117 11.01 15.05 -1.97
N ALA A 118 12.29 15.25 -1.66
CA ALA A 118 13.04 16.40 -2.17
C ALA A 118 13.14 16.39 -3.71
N SER A 119 13.13 15.22 -4.37
CA SER A 119 13.12 15.15 -5.83
C SER A 119 11.78 15.56 -6.46
N TYR A 120 10.70 15.60 -5.68
CA TYR A 120 9.36 15.97 -6.14
C TYR A 120 8.96 17.38 -5.68
N GLY A 121 9.46 17.83 -4.52
CA GLY A 121 9.14 19.12 -3.94
C GLY A 121 7.70 19.28 -3.45
N TYR A 122 7.36 20.50 -3.00
CA TYR A 122 6.01 20.79 -2.54
C TYR A 122 5.03 21.02 -3.71
N GLU A 123 5.43 21.77 -4.73
CA GLU A 123 4.58 22.14 -5.88
C GLU A 123 5.04 21.51 -7.21
N GLY A 124 5.83 20.43 -7.15
CA GLY A 124 6.45 19.84 -8.35
C GLY A 124 7.82 20.47 -8.70
N THR A 125 8.31 21.37 -7.87
CA THR A 125 9.64 21.99 -7.95
C THR A 125 10.62 21.27 -7.03
N PRO A 126 11.66 20.59 -7.52
CA PRO A 126 12.61 19.86 -6.67
C PRO A 126 13.25 20.76 -5.60
N GLU A 127 12.87 20.56 -4.34
CA GLU A 127 13.34 21.30 -3.17
C GLU A 127 13.07 20.51 -1.90
N GLU A 128 13.82 20.78 -0.83
CA GLU A 128 13.55 20.18 0.48
C GLU A 128 12.21 20.67 1.04
N LEU A 129 11.39 19.74 1.54
CA LEU A 129 10.13 20.09 2.17
C LEU A 129 10.38 20.59 3.60
N SER A 130 9.76 21.71 3.96
CA SER A 130 9.65 22.09 5.37
C SER A 130 8.80 21.08 6.14
N LEU A 131 8.95 21.03 7.47
CA LEU A 131 8.12 20.18 8.32
C LEU A 131 6.63 20.48 8.16
N GLN A 132 6.27 21.75 8.06
CA GLN A 132 4.87 22.15 7.85
C GLN A 132 4.33 21.67 6.50
N GLN A 133 5.13 21.75 5.44
CA GLN A 133 4.80 21.22 4.11
C GLN A 133 4.66 19.70 4.13
N TRP A 134 5.54 19.01 4.85
CA TRP A 134 5.47 17.57 5.05
C TRP A 134 4.18 17.16 5.75
N TYR A 135 3.84 17.81 6.87
CA TYR A 135 2.63 17.53 7.63
C TYR A 135 1.39 17.68 6.77
N TYR A 136 1.30 18.80 6.04
CA TYR A 136 0.18 19.06 5.14
C TYR A 136 0.07 17.99 4.05
N LYS A 137 1.17 17.65 3.37
CA LYS A 137 1.16 16.63 2.32
C LYS A 137 0.79 15.26 2.84
N PHE A 138 1.36 14.84 3.97
CA PHE A 138 1.09 13.54 4.54
C PHE A 138 -0.39 13.37 4.90
N ILE A 139 -0.95 14.36 5.61
CA ILE A 139 -2.35 14.36 6.04
C ILE A 139 -3.28 14.42 4.82
N ALA A 140 -3.01 15.33 3.87
CA ALA A 140 -3.81 15.45 2.66
C ALA A 140 -3.81 14.15 1.83
N PHE A 141 -2.67 13.45 1.73
CA PHE A 141 -2.53 12.26 0.89
C PHE A 141 -3.16 11.01 1.54
N ASN A 142 -3.04 10.83 2.86
CA ASN A 142 -3.43 9.58 3.51
C ASN A 142 -4.75 9.64 4.28
N PHE A 143 -5.19 10.83 4.72
CA PHE A 143 -6.37 10.96 5.57
C PHE A 143 -7.57 11.57 4.86
N LEU A 144 -7.43 12.06 3.61
CA LEU A 144 -8.51 12.75 2.88
C LEU A 144 -9.19 13.87 3.71
N THR A 145 -8.51 14.37 4.74
CA THR A 145 -9.04 15.41 5.63
C THR A 145 -8.65 16.78 5.12
N MET A 146 -9.64 17.63 4.86
CA MET A 146 -9.40 19.04 4.64
C MET A 146 -9.26 19.79 5.97
N ARG A 147 -8.13 20.51 6.06
CA ARG A 147 -7.82 21.71 6.87
C ARG A 147 -8.34 21.75 8.31
N GLY A 148 -7.38 21.59 9.21
CA GLY A 148 -7.48 21.79 10.65
C GLY A 148 -6.43 21.01 11.45
N SER A 149 -5.73 20.06 10.81
CA SER A 149 -4.78 19.14 11.46
C SER A 149 -3.60 19.90 12.05
N ASP A 150 -3.62 20.03 13.37
CA ASP A 150 -2.56 20.62 14.15
C ASP A 150 -1.31 19.72 14.12
N GLU A 151 -0.17 20.29 14.47
CA GLU A 151 1.08 19.55 14.63
C GLU A 151 0.93 18.39 15.64
N ALA A 152 -0.03 18.47 16.56
CA ALA A 152 -0.27 17.44 17.57
C ALA A 152 -0.85 16.16 16.96
N ASP A 153 -1.78 16.25 16.00
CA ASP A 153 -2.33 15.13 15.24
C ASP A 153 -1.25 14.41 14.45
N PHE A 154 -0.43 15.16 13.71
CA PHE A 154 0.69 14.60 12.97
C PHE A 154 1.67 13.89 13.90
N LYS A 155 2.03 14.53 15.02
CA LYS A 155 2.90 13.92 16.04
C LYS A 155 2.26 12.68 16.65
N ALA A 156 0.94 12.67 16.86
CA ALA A 156 0.22 11.50 17.36
C ALA A 156 0.32 10.32 16.38
N LEU A 157 0.23 10.58 15.07
CA LEU A 157 0.37 9.58 14.00
C LEU A 157 1.79 9.02 13.86
N CYS A 158 2.81 9.79 14.27
CA CYS A 158 4.19 9.33 14.27
C CYS A 158 4.52 8.39 15.43
N LYS A 159 3.75 8.41 16.53
CA LYS A 159 4.05 7.64 17.76
C LYS A 159 3.88 6.12 17.61
N PRO A 160 2.79 5.59 17.02
CA PRO A 160 2.58 4.17 16.89
C PRO A 160 3.73 3.46 16.16
N PRO A 161 4.02 2.19 16.47
CA PRO A 161 5.04 1.41 15.75
C PRO A 161 4.62 1.16 14.29
N GLY A 162 3.31 1.08 14.04
CA GLY A 162 2.71 1.06 12.71
C GLY A 162 1.24 1.45 12.78
N ILE A 163 0.73 2.02 11.69
CA ILE A 163 -0.69 2.35 11.50
C ILE A 163 -1.20 1.71 10.22
N VAL A 164 -2.48 1.36 10.19
CA VAL A 164 -3.13 0.94 8.94
C VAL A 164 -3.38 2.18 8.08
N SER A 165 -3.20 2.04 6.75
CA SER A 165 -3.56 3.12 5.81
C SER A 165 -4.98 3.61 6.09
N PRO A 166 -5.20 4.90 6.41
CA PRO A 166 -6.51 5.39 6.79
C PRO A 166 -7.54 5.20 5.68
N ILE A 167 -7.15 5.37 4.42
CA ILE A 167 -8.02 5.09 3.28
C ILE A 167 -8.53 3.64 3.35
N LEU A 168 -7.63 2.64 3.45
CA LEU A 168 -8.04 1.23 3.53
C LEU A 168 -8.90 0.94 4.77
N ARG A 169 -8.57 1.56 5.92
CA ARG A 169 -9.31 1.43 7.17
C ARG A 169 -10.77 1.87 7.05
N PHE A 170 -11.05 2.93 6.30
CA PHE A 170 -12.41 3.51 6.25
C PHE A 170 -13.19 3.18 4.98
N THR A 171 -12.53 2.82 3.88
CA THR A 171 -13.23 2.52 2.61
C THR A 171 -13.32 1.03 2.33
N LEU A 172 -12.26 0.27 2.56
CA LEU A 172 -12.18 -1.13 2.15
C LEU A 172 -12.54 -2.10 3.29
N TYR A 173 -11.80 -2.01 4.39
CA TYR A 173 -11.90 -2.99 5.47
C TYR A 173 -13.27 -3.07 6.16
N PRO A 174 -14.11 -2.01 6.22
CA PRO A 174 -15.48 -2.14 6.73
C PRO A 174 -16.35 -3.07 5.87
N ILE A 175 -16.10 -3.12 4.55
CA ILE A 175 -16.87 -3.92 3.59
C ILE A 175 -16.47 -5.40 3.66
N CYS A 176 -15.20 -5.69 3.95
CA CYS A 176 -14.63 -7.04 3.97
C CYS A 176 -13.99 -7.42 5.31
N GLN A 177 -14.57 -6.95 6.42
CA GLN A 177 -13.98 -7.02 7.76
C GLN A 177 -13.55 -8.44 8.17
N LYS A 178 -14.40 -9.46 7.91
CA LYS A 178 -14.11 -10.84 8.30
C LYS A 178 -12.92 -11.42 7.54
N GLN A 179 -12.86 -11.17 6.22
CA GLN A 179 -11.79 -11.62 5.34
C GLN A 179 -10.48 -10.92 5.70
N ALA A 180 -10.53 -9.61 5.97
CA ALA A 180 -9.38 -8.82 6.40
C ALA A 180 -8.85 -9.32 7.76
N ALA A 181 -9.72 -9.56 8.73
CA ALA A 181 -9.34 -10.07 10.05
C ALA A 181 -8.63 -11.42 9.96
N ALA A 182 -9.20 -12.36 9.20
CA ALA A 182 -8.60 -13.68 8.98
C ALA A 182 -7.22 -13.59 8.31
N TRP A 183 -7.07 -12.68 7.33
CA TRP A 183 -5.77 -12.46 6.70
C TRP A 183 -4.75 -11.85 7.67
N VAL A 184 -5.13 -10.83 8.44
CA VAL A 184 -4.25 -10.22 9.47
C VAL A 184 -3.78 -11.26 10.48
N GLU A 185 -4.70 -12.06 11.03
CA GLU A 185 -4.36 -13.16 11.94
C GLU A 185 -3.43 -14.18 11.29
N SER A 186 -3.64 -14.47 10.01
CA SER A 186 -2.78 -15.40 9.27
C SER A 186 -1.37 -14.83 9.13
N VAL A 187 -1.20 -13.57 8.73
CA VAL A 187 0.09 -12.89 8.57
C VAL A 187 0.83 -12.83 9.91
N ALA A 188 0.12 -12.52 10.99
CA ALA A 188 0.66 -12.42 12.34
C ALA A 188 1.18 -13.75 12.92
N ARG A 189 0.96 -14.89 12.26
CA ARG A 189 1.61 -16.16 12.63
C ARG A 189 3.09 -16.21 12.26
N TRP A 190 3.55 -15.35 11.35
CA TRP A 190 4.97 -15.27 11.01
C TRP A 190 5.75 -14.49 12.09
N PRO A 191 6.96 -14.93 12.46
CA PRO A 191 7.75 -14.30 13.52
C PRO A 191 8.58 -13.12 12.98
N PHE A 192 7.97 -12.17 12.29
CA PHE A 192 8.69 -10.99 11.78
C PHE A 192 9.04 -10.01 12.89
N GLU A 193 10.16 -9.30 12.74
CA GLU A 193 10.64 -8.30 13.69
C GLU A 193 10.73 -6.90 13.06
N GLN A 194 10.55 -6.84 11.74
CA GLN A 194 10.62 -5.62 10.95
C GLN A 194 9.74 -5.73 9.71
N VAL A 195 9.34 -4.57 9.21
CA VAL A 195 8.53 -4.40 8.01
C VAL A 195 9.28 -3.56 6.98
N VAL A 196 9.21 -4.00 5.73
CA VAL A 196 9.53 -3.20 4.55
C VAL A 196 8.20 -2.88 3.87
N ALA A 197 7.71 -1.66 4.08
CA ALA A 197 6.51 -1.15 3.41
C ALA A 197 6.87 -0.48 2.07
N ALA A 198 5.91 -0.41 1.16
CA ALA A 198 6.06 0.29 -0.13
C ALA A 198 6.03 1.82 0.00
N HIS A 199 5.48 2.34 1.10
CA HIS A 199 5.28 3.77 1.32
C HIS A 199 5.86 4.25 2.65
N LEU A 200 6.32 5.51 2.66
CA LEU A 200 6.82 6.24 3.83
C LEU A 200 8.13 5.67 4.40
N GLN A 201 8.23 5.56 5.73
CA GLN A 201 9.42 5.05 6.40
C GLN A 201 9.54 3.54 6.16
N SER A 202 10.67 3.12 5.62
CA SER A 202 10.96 1.72 5.33
C SER A 202 12.49 1.50 5.27
N PRO A 203 13.04 0.46 5.93
CA PRO A 203 12.37 -0.46 6.85
C PRO A 203 12.00 0.19 8.20
N PHE A 204 11.13 -0.46 8.97
CA PHE A 204 10.83 -0.07 10.36
C PHE A 204 10.55 -1.30 11.24
N ARG A 205 10.73 -1.14 12.55
CA ARG A 205 10.47 -2.21 13.53
C ARG A 205 8.96 -2.34 13.76
N LEU A 206 8.45 -3.56 13.65
CA LEU A 206 7.07 -3.90 13.98
C LEU A 206 7.01 -5.40 14.27
N THR A 207 6.43 -5.78 15.39
CA THR A 207 6.21 -7.18 15.77
C THR A 207 4.83 -7.68 15.31
N PRO A 208 4.56 -8.99 15.33
CA PRO A 208 3.25 -9.52 14.93
C PRO A 208 2.12 -9.07 15.87
N VAL A 209 2.43 -8.86 17.16
CA VAL A 209 1.47 -8.33 18.13
C VAL A 209 1.13 -6.88 17.79
N GLU A 210 2.14 -6.03 17.58
CA GLU A 210 1.92 -4.62 17.21
C GLU A 210 1.26 -4.49 15.84
N PHE A 211 1.51 -5.41 14.92
CA PHE A 211 0.81 -5.50 13.65
C PHE A 211 -0.68 -5.76 13.88
N VAL A 212 -1.06 -6.77 14.68
CA VAL A 212 -2.47 -7.01 15.02
C VAL A 212 -3.09 -5.81 15.75
N ASP A 213 -2.35 -5.16 16.65
CA ASP A 213 -2.81 -3.96 17.34
C ASP A 213 -3.08 -2.80 16.37
N ALA A 214 -2.31 -2.64 15.30
CA ALA A 214 -2.61 -1.65 14.26
C ALA A 214 -3.96 -1.90 13.57
N PHE A 215 -4.40 -3.17 13.51
CA PHE A 215 -5.68 -3.61 12.97
C PHE A 215 -6.77 -3.80 14.04
N GLY A 216 -6.60 -3.29 15.26
CA GLY A 216 -7.52 -3.52 16.38
C GLY A 216 -9.01 -3.29 16.05
N PHE A 217 -9.31 -2.31 15.18
CA PHE A 217 -10.66 -2.01 14.70
C PHE A 217 -11.36 -3.19 14.01
N LEU A 218 -10.64 -4.10 13.35
CA LEU A 218 -11.21 -5.31 12.75
C LEU A 218 -11.78 -6.28 13.81
N PHE A 219 -11.25 -6.20 15.03
CA PHE A 219 -11.54 -7.11 16.14
C PHE A 219 -12.40 -6.45 17.24
N GLY A 220 -13.00 -5.28 16.97
CA GLY A 220 -13.78 -4.53 17.97
C GLY A 220 -12.92 -3.99 19.12
N LYS A 221 -11.61 -3.84 18.92
CA LYS A 221 -10.65 -3.28 19.88
C LYS A 221 -10.19 -1.91 19.41
N LYS A 222 -9.55 -1.16 20.32
CA LYS A 222 -8.78 0.02 19.92
C LYS A 222 -7.57 -0.44 19.12
N SER A 223 -7.26 0.33 18.10
CA SER A 223 -6.09 0.16 17.26
C SER A 223 -4.92 0.99 17.81
N SER A 224 -3.72 0.78 17.26
CA SER A 224 -2.52 1.55 17.63
C SER A 224 -2.68 3.07 17.48
N TRP A 225 -3.60 3.51 16.61
CA TRP A 225 -4.07 4.87 16.47
C TRP A 225 -5.59 4.89 16.27
N GLU A 226 -6.27 5.91 16.80
CA GLU A 226 -7.71 6.11 16.62
C GLU A 226 -7.99 7.52 16.08
N PRO A 227 -8.81 7.67 15.04
CA PRO A 227 -9.20 8.98 14.52
C PRO A 227 -10.08 9.72 15.53
N GLU A 228 -10.02 11.05 15.46
CA GLU A 228 -11.03 11.88 16.10
C GLU A 228 -12.37 11.86 15.34
N ALA A 229 -13.46 12.20 16.02
CA ALA A 229 -14.80 12.21 15.43
C ALA A 229 -14.90 13.11 14.18
N ALA A 230 -14.20 14.23 14.15
CA ALA A 230 -14.17 15.14 13.00
C ALA A 230 -13.46 14.51 11.77
N GLN A 231 -12.38 13.76 12.00
CA GLN A 231 -11.66 13.04 10.94
C GLN A 231 -12.54 11.94 10.33
N LEU A 232 -13.32 11.25 11.17
CA LEU A 232 -14.29 10.24 10.73
C LEU A 232 -15.39 10.80 9.81
N VAL A 233 -15.86 12.03 10.04
CA VAL A 233 -16.87 12.67 9.18
C VAL A 233 -16.32 12.89 7.77
N ASN A 234 -15.11 13.46 7.67
CA ASN A 234 -14.48 13.72 6.38
C ASN A 234 -14.19 12.44 5.61
N LEU A 235 -13.69 11.40 6.29
CA LEU A 235 -13.42 10.10 5.69
C LEU A 235 -14.68 9.40 5.20
N ARG A 236 -15.80 9.51 5.92
CA ARG A 236 -17.10 8.99 5.46
C ARG A 236 -17.60 9.72 4.22
N SER A 237 -17.57 11.06 4.22
CA SER A 237 -17.95 11.84 3.05
C SER A 237 -17.03 11.56 1.86
N ALA A 238 -15.74 11.32 2.08
CA ALA A 238 -14.83 10.91 1.01
C ALA A 238 -15.17 9.51 0.49
N SER A 239 -15.48 8.55 1.37
CA SER A 239 -15.92 7.20 0.98
C SER A 239 -17.22 7.21 0.17
N GLU A 240 -18.22 7.98 0.60
CA GLU A 240 -19.51 8.11 -0.12
C GLU A 240 -19.33 8.71 -1.51
N ASN A 241 -18.36 9.62 -1.67
CA ASN A 241 -17.99 10.16 -2.98
C ASN A 241 -17.21 9.18 -3.83
N LEU A 242 -16.53 8.17 -3.25
CA LEU A 242 -15.78 7.11 -3.94
C LEU A 242 -16.66 5.98 -4.50
N ASP A 243 -17.94 5.91 -4.11
CA ASP A 243 -18.91 4.88 -4.54
C ASP A 243 -19.58 5.16 -5.91
N GLY A 244 -19.22 6.26 -6.58
CA GLY A 244 -19.64 6.51 -7.96
C GLY A 244 -18.85 5.67 -8.98
N PRO A 245 -19.45 5.26 -10.12
CA PRO A 245 -18.77 4.42 -11.14
C PRO A 245 -17.48 5.02 -11.74
N ASP A 246 -17.21 6.31 -11.50
CA ASP A 246 -16.01 7.03 -11.92
C ASP A 246 -15.14 7.57 -10.77
N ALA A 247 -15.50 7.36 -9.51
CA ALA A 247 -14.92 8.13 -8.42
C ALA A 247 -13.53 7.66 -7.94
N LEU A 248 -13.20 6.38 -8.15
CA LEU A 248 -11.84 5.87 -8.00
C LEU A 248 -10.89 6.37 -9.11
N LYS A 249 -11.40 6.97 -10.20
CA LYS A 249 -10.57 7.51 -11.29
C LYS A 249 -10.11 8.95 -11.05
N SER A 250 -10.84 9.75 -10.26
CA SER A 250 -10.66 11.20 -10.20
C SER A 250 -10.07 11.74 -8.88
N SER A 251 -9.99 10.95 -7.81
CA SER A 251 -9.80 11.51 -6.45
C SER A 251 -8.39 11.40 -5.86
N ILE A 252 -7.41 10.80 -6.57
CA ILE A 252 -6.02 10.63 -6.07
C ILE A 252 -4.98 11.46 -6.84
N TRP A 253 -5.38 12.18 -7.89
CA TRP A 253 -4.42 12.88 -8.75
C TRP A 253 -4.60 14.39 -8.66
N VAL A 254 -3.77 15.04 -7.81
CA VAL A 254 -3.30 16.39 -8.16
C VAL A 254 -2.67 16.27 -9.55
N ARG A 255 -3.19 17.03 -10.52
CA ARG A 255 -2.62 17.17 -11.86
C ARG A 255 -1.12 17.48 -11.71
N PHE A 256 -0.27 16.51 -12.04
CA PHE A 256 1.10 16.80 -12.42
C PHE A 256 1.07 17.22 -13.89
N ASP A 257 0.70 18.48 -14.14
CA ASP A 257 1.05 19.12 -15.41
C ASP A 257 2.56 19.32 -15.39
N VAL A 258 3.29 18.36 -15.97
CA VAL A 258 4.68 18.57 -16.35
C VAL A 258 4.63 19.54 -17.52
N ALA A 259 5.06 20.78 -17.29
CA ALA A 259 5.39 21.70 -18.37
C ALA A 259 6.32 20.96 -19.34
N GLN A 260 5.88 20.85 -20.60
CA GLN A 260 6.68 20.30 -21.68
C GLN A 260 7.98 21.11 -21.78
N SER A 261 9.11 20.43 -21.70
CA SER A 261 10.39 20.88 -22.26
C SER A 261 10.75 19.96 -23.41
#